data_AF-A0ABC8J3E9-F1
#
_entry.id   AF-A0ABC8J3E9-F1
#
_cell.length_a   1.000
_cell.length_b   1.000
_cell.length_c   1.000
_cell.angle_alpha   90.00
_cell.angle_beta   90.00
_cell.angle_gamma   90.00
#
_symmetry.space_group_name_H-M   'P 1'
#
loop_
_entity.id
_entity.type
_entity.pdbx_description
1 polymer ?
#
loop_
_entity_poly.entity_id
_entity_poly.type
_entity_poly.pdbx_seq_one_letter_code
_entity_poly.pdbx_strand_id
1 'polypeptide(L)'
;MSNSKLASLHPYMLQKILSKVATNHIWDFGSARVALPPFNQIGREEYFYKSADLIHFNDWIDEVNAVRTYMLKCYQAGNPHAIDMRVWDFCNDIHLTVAHWPIKD
;
A
#
# COMPACT_ATOMS: atom_id res chain seq x y z
N MET A 1 18.07 4.19 10.64
CA MET A 1 18.35 2.93 11.38
C MET A 1 17.38 2.82 12.55
N SER A 2 16.33 1.97 12.43
CA SER A 2 15.41 1.61 13.53
C SER A 2 14.43 0.48 13.17
N ASN A 3 14.26 0.16 11.88
CA ASN A 3 13.36 -0.91 11.40
C ASN A 3 13.72 -2.34 11.87
N SER A 4 14.88 -2.56 12.48
CA SER A 4 15.36 -3.90 12.88
C SER A 4 14.53 -4.54 14.00
N LYS A 5 13.97 -3.75 14.93
CA LYS A 5 13.16 -4.28 16.03
C LYS A 5 11.74 -4.63 15.61
N LEU A 6 11.18 -3.91 14.65
CA LEU A 6 9.83 -4.17 14.18
C LEU A 6 9.81 -5.42 13.30
N ALA A 7 10.78 -5.55 12.38
CA ALA A 7 10.87 -6.71 11.49
C ALA A 7 11.15 -8.04 12.21
N SER A 8 11.66 -8.00 13.45
CA SER A 8 11.89 -9.18 14.29
C SER A 8 10.68 -9.59 15.14
N LEU A 9 9.55 -8.87 15.08
CA LEU A 9 8.35 -9.22 15.83
C LEU A 9 7.70 -10.49 15.28
N HIS A 10 7.04 -11.23 16.16
CA HIS A 10 6.23 -12.39 15.78
C HIS A 10 5.14 -11.98 14.76
N PRO A 11 4.82 -12.80 13.74
CA PRO A 11 3.83 -12.48 12.71
C PRO A 11 2.49 -11.99 13.25
N TYR A 12 2.00 -12.61 14.33
CA TYR A 12 0.78 -12.18 15.03
C TYR A 12 0.83 -10.72 15.51
N MET A 13 1.97 -10.27 16.03
CA MET A 13 2.14 -8.89 16.49
C MET A 13 2.20 -7.92 15.32
N LEU A 14 2.87 -8.31 14.22
CA LEU A 14 2.90 -7.52 12.99
C LEU A 14 1.49 -7.33 12.43
N GLN A 15 0.71 -8.42 12.38
CA GLN A 15 -0.68 -8.40 11.94
C GLN A 15 -1.51 -7.45 12.80
N LYS A 16 -1.44 -7.59 14.13
CA LYS A 16 -2.20 -6.74 15.05
C LYS A 16 -1.87 -5.25 14.92
N ILE A 17 -0.59 -4.92 14.75
CA ILE A 17 -0.16 -3.53 14.51
C ILE A 17 -0.72 -3.03 13.19
N LEU A 18 -0.51 -3.77 12.11
CA LEU A 18 -0.96 -3.35 10.79
C LEU A 18 -2.48 -3.23 10.71
N SER A 19 -3.23 -4.12 11.37
CA SER A 19 -4.69 -4.04 11.45
C SER A 19 -5.11 -2.76 12.15
N LYS A 20 -4.44 -2.40 13.24
CA LYS A 20 -4.75 -1.15 13.95
C LYS A 20 -4.48 0.09 13.08
N VAL A 21 -3.39 0.08 12.30
CA VAL A 21 -3.09 1.14 11.34
C VAL A 21 -4.16 1.22 10.24
N ALA A 22 -4.52 0.08 9.64
CA ALA A 22 -5.54 -0.01 8.59
C ALA A 22 -6.91 0.50 9.05
N THR A 23 -7.32 0.20 10.28
CA THR A 23 -8.59 0.69 10.83
C THR A 23 -8.59 2.18 11.19
N ASN A 24 -7.43 2.82 11.28
CA ASN A 24 -7.33 4.23 11.63
C ASN A 24 -7.28 5.11 10.37
N HIS A 25 -6.40 4.78 9.41
CA HIS A 25 -6.19 5.62 8.23
C HIS A 25 -5.53 4.84 7.08
N ILE A 26 -6.13 4.88 5.89
CA ILE A 26 -5.68 4.08 4.73
C ILE A 26 -4.31 4.54 4.19
N TRP A 27 -3.98 5.83 4.31
CA TRP A 27 -2.67 6.35 3.91
C TRP A 27 -1.54 5.86 4.80
N ASP A 28 -1.79 5.77 6.10
CA ASP A 28 -0.81 5.27 7.06
C ASP A 28 -0.58 3.77 6.81
N PHE A 29 -1.63 3.05 6.44
CA PHE A 29 -1.54 1.65 6.01
C PHE A 29 -0.69 1.47 4.75
N GLY A 30 -0.94 2.26 3.70
CA GLY A 30 -0.13 2.25 2.49
C GLY A 30 1.34 2.58 2.77
N SER A 31 1.57 3.63 3.56
CA SER A 31 2.91 4.06 3.97
C SER A 31 3.66 2.99 4.77
N ALA A 32 2.97 2.32 5.70
CA ALA A 32 3.52 1.23 6.49
C ALA A 32 3.96 0.05 5.62
N ARG A 33 3.17 -0.29 4.59
CA ARG A 33 3.51 -1.35 3.63
C ARG A 33 4.74 -1.00 2.78
N VAL A 34 4.83 0.23 2.26
CA VAL A 34 6.00 0.66 1.47
C VAL A 34 7.27 0.68 2.34
N ALA A 35 7.16 1.12 3.60
CA ALA A 35 8.30 1.29 4.48
C ALA A 35 8.90 -0.03 4.99
N LEU A 36 8.08 -1.08 5.14
CA LEU A 36 8.47 -2.31 5.84
C LEU A 36 8.07 -3.58 5.05
N PRO A 37 9.03 -4.40 4.60
CA PRO A 37 8.74 -5.62 3.85
C PRO A 37 7.78 -6.61 4.56
N PRO A 38 7.89 -6.86 5.88
CA PRO A 38 6.96 -7.74 6.57
C PRO A 38 5.51 -7.22 6.54
N PHE A 39 5.33 -5.89 6.62
CA PHE A 39 4.02 -5.28 6.47
C PHE A 39 3.50 -5.34 5.04
N ASN A 40 4.37 -5.17 4.03
CA ASN A 40 3.96 -5.35 2.65
C ASN A 40 3.44 -6.77 2.39
N GLN A 41 4.12 -7.79 2.96
CA GLN A 41 3.74 -9.19 2.77
C GLN A 41 2.37 -9.50 3.36
N ILE A 42 2.14 -9.16 4.63
CA ILE A 42 0.85 -9.45 5.30
C ILE A 42 -0.26 -8.51 4.82
N GLY A 43 0.05 -7.24 4.52
CA GLY A 43 -0.90 -6.21 4.11
C GLY A 43 -1.52 -6.40 2.72
N ARG A 44 -1.12 -7.46 2.00
CA ARG A 44 -1.75 -7.88 0.73
C ARG A 44 -3.03 -8.67 0.95
N GLU A 45 -3.29 -9.16 2.16
CA GLU A 45 -4.48 -9.94 2.44
C GLU A 45 -5.75 -9.08 2.32
N GLU A 46 -6.77 -9.62 1.63
CA GLU A 46 -8.01 -8.91 1.28
C GLU A 46 -8.73 -8.30 2.50
N TYR A 47 -8.63 -8.96 3.66
CA TYR A 47 -9.33 -8.51 4.86
C TYR A 47 -8.89 -7.12 5.35
N PHE A 48 -7.64 -6.70 5.09
CA PHE A 48 -7.16 -5.37 5.47
C PHE A 48 -7.90 -4.27 4.72
N TYR A 49 -8.22 -4.49 3.46
CA TYR A 49 -8.96 -3.53 2.65
C TYR A 49 -10.45 -3.54 3.00
N LYS A 50 -11.02 -4.72 3.31
CA LYS A 50 -12.41 -4.85 3.80
C LYS A 50 -12.64 -4.18 5.16
N SER A 51 -11.59 -4.07 5.97
CA SER A 51 -11.65 -3.54 7.34
C SER A 51 -11.16 -2.09 7.45
N ALA A 52 -10.59 -1.53 6.38
CA ALA A 52 -10.23 -0.13 6.34
C ALA A 52 -11.49 0.75 6.33
N ASP A 53 -11.37 1.93 6.92
CA ASP A 53 -12.45 2.92 6.87
C ASP A 53 -12.69 3.32 5.40
N LEU A 54 -13.76 2.77 4.81
CA LEU A 54 -14.05 2.88 3.38
C LEU A 54 -14.37 4.30 2.95
N ILE A 55 -14.57 5.23 3.90
CA ILE A 55 -14.98 6.61 3.64
C ILE A 55 -14.01 7.34 2.68
N HIS A 56 -12.73 6.98 2.69
CA HIS A 56 -11.70 7.58 1.81
C HIS A 56 -11.04 6.59 0.85
N PHE A 57 -11.64 5.41 0.67
CA PHE A 57 -11.00 4.35 -0.10
C PHE A 57 -10.90 4.67 -1.60
N ASN A 58 -11.94 5.31 -2.17
CA ASN A 58 -11.93 5.72 -3.57
C ASN A 58 -10.92 6.85 -3.83
N ASP A 59 -10.90 7.89 -2.98
CA ASP A 59 -9.93 8.99 -3.07
C ASP A 59 -8.50 8.44 -3.02
N TRP A 60 -8.25 7.48 -2.12
CA TRP A 60 -6.97 6.81 -2.00
C TRP A 60 -6.57 6.03 -3.27
N ILE A 61 -7.50 5.31 -3.90
CA ILE A 61 -7.24 4.63 -5.17
C ILE A 61 -6.84 5.62 -6.26
N ASP A 62 -7.58 6.73 -6.39
CA ASP A 62 -7.34 7.74 -7.42
C ASP A 62 -5.95 8.36 -7.28
N GLU A 63 -5.56 8.71 -6.05
CA GLU A 63 -4.25 9.24 -5.78
C GLU A 63 -3.13 8.20 -6.01
N VAL A 64 -3.31 6.94 -5.60
CA VAL A 64 -2.37 5.85 -5.90
C VAL A 64 -2.19 5.67 -7.41
N ASN A 65 -3.28 5.73 -8.17
CA ASN A 65 -3.26 5.67 -9.63
C ASN A 65 -2.57 6.90 -10.25
N ALA A 66 -2.75 8.09 -9.68
CA ALA A 66 -2.07 9.30 -10.12
C ALA A 66 -0.55 9.20 -9.92
N VAL A 67 -0.09 8.74 -8.75
CA VAL A 67 1.33 8.50 -8.46
C VAL A 67 1.92 7.47 -9.41
N ARG A 68 1.23 6.35 -9.64
CA ARG A 68 1.64 5.33 -10.63
C ARG A 68 1.78 5.90 -12.03
N THR A 69 0.79 6.67 -12.47
CA THR A 69 0.77 7.30 -13.80
C THR A 69 1.92 8.29 -13.96
N TYR A 70 2.20 9.09 -12.92
CA TYR A 70 3.31 10.02 -12.92
C TYR A 70 4.66 9.30 -13.04
N MET A 71 4.90 8.27 -12.22
CA MET A 71 6.12 7.45 -12.29
C MET A 71 6.33 6.84 -13.69
N LEU A 72 5.25 6.33 -14.30
CA LEU A 72 5.31 5.77 -15.66
C LEU A 72 5.68 6.82 -16.70
N LYS A 73 5.10 8.03 -16.61
CA LYS A 73 5.45 9.15 -17.51
C LYS A 73 6.91 9.55 -17.38
N CYS A 74 7.45 9.63 -16.16
CA CYS A 74 8.86 9.93 -15.94
C CYS A 74 9.77 8.85 -16.54
N TYR A 75 9.43 7.58 -16.38
CA TYR A 75 10.17 6.47 -16.98
C TYR A 75 10.16 6.54 -18.51
N GLN A 76 8.99 6.76 -19.12
CA GLN A 76 8.85 6.92 -20.58
C GLN A 76 9.61 8.14 -21.11
N ALA A 77 9.77 9.19 -20.30
CA ALA A 77 10.57 10.36 -20.62
C ALA A 77 12.09 10.14 -20.46
N GLY A 78 12.53 8.92 -20.15
CA GLY A 78 13.95 8.59 -20.00
C GLY A 78 14.52 8.85 -18.60
N ASN A 79 13.66 9.01 -17.59
CA ASN A 79 14.07 9.13 -16.19
C ASN A 79 13.73 7.86 -15.38
N PRO A 80 14.57 6.80 -15.44
CA PRO A 80 14.31 5.57 -14.71
C PRO A 80 14.42 5.72 -13.19
N HIS A 81 15.12 6.75 -12.69
CA HIS A 81 15.28 7.00 -11.26
C HIS A 81 14.03 7.58 -10.60
N ALA A 82 13.04 8.02 -11.39
CA ALA A 82 11.75 8.45 -10.86
C ALA A 82 10.90 7.29 -10.33
N ILE A 83 11.28 6.03 -10.60
CA ILE A 83 10.62 4.84 -10.06
C ILE A 83 11.36 4.37 -8.81
N ASP A 84 10.76 4.55 -7.62
CA ASP A 84 11.08 3.70 -6.47
C ASP A 84 10.33 2.37 -6.64
N MET A 85 11.07 1.27 -6.75
CA MET A 85 10.48 -0.06 -7.01
C MET A 85 9.48 -0.49 -5.94
N ARG A 86 9.68 -0.12 -4.67
CA ARG A 86 8.74 -0.48 -3.58
C ARG A 86 7.43 0.28 -3.72
N VAL A 87 7.51 1.55 -4.09
CA VAL A 87 6.32 2.38 -4.35
C VAL A 87 5.61 1.88 -5.61
N TRP A 88 6.36 1.56 -6.66
CA TRP A 88 5.81 1.00 -7.89
C TRP A 88 5.08 -0.31 -7.65
N ASP A 89 5.73 -1.27 -6.99
CA ASP A 89 5.14 -2.57 -6.69
C ASP A 89 3.88 -2.43 -5.84
N PHE A 90 3.90 -1.54 -4.85
CA PHE A 90 2.73 -1.22 -4.03
C PHE A 90 1.59 -0.62 -4.87
N CYS A 91 1.85 0.45 -5.62
CA CYS A 91 0.81 1.11 -6.42
C CYS A 91 0.23 0.17 -7.49
N ASN A 92 1.08 -0.67 -8.09
CA ASN A 92 0.65 -1.64 -9.10
C ASN A 92 -0.16 -2.79 -8.48
N ASP A 93 0.23 -3.28 -7.31
CA ASP A 93 -0.52 -4.26 -6.53
C ASP A 93 -1.92 -3.75 -6.17
N ILE A 94 -2.03 -2.51 -5.68
CA ILE A 94 -3.32 -1.87 -5.40
C ILE A 94 -4.16 -1.76 -6.67
N HIS A 95 -3.61 -1.17 -7.74
CA HIS A 95 -4.29 -0.99 -9.01
C HIS A 95 -4.89 -2.29 -9.56
N LEU A 96 -4.11 -3.38 -9.52
CA LEU A 96 -4.55 -4.70 -9.98
C LEU A 96 -5.57 -5.34 -9.03
N THR A 97 -5.41 -5.16 -7.71
CA THR A 97 -6.34 -5.72 -6.72
C THR A 97 -7.71 -5.06 -6.80
N VAL A 98 -7.75 -3.73 -6.92
CA VAL A 98 -9.01 -2.97 -6.95
C VAL A 98 -9.76 -3.13 -8.28
N ALA A 99 -9.06 -3.40 -9.39
CA ALA A 99 -9.69 -3.70 -10.68
C ALA A 99 -10.61 -4.93 -10.65
N HIS A 100 -10.42 -5.83 -9.68
CA HIS A 100 -11.26 -7.02 -9.49
C HIS A 100 -12.32 -6.85 -8.40
N TRP A 101 -12.34 -5.72 -7.72
CA TRP A 101 -13.27 -5.50 -6.62
C TRP A 101 -14.58 -4.89 -7.17
N PRO A 102 -15.76 -5.37 -6.74
CA PRO A 102 -17.00 -4.73 -7.12
C PRO A 102 -17.12 -3.45 -6.29
N ILE A 103 -16.49 -2.38 -6.77
CA ILE A 103 -16.81 -1.03 -6.31
C ILE A 103 -18.25 -0.82 -6.78
N LYS A 104 -19.21 -1.02 -5.88
CA LYS A 104 -20.59 -0.62 -6.12
C LYS A 104 -20.63 0.89 -5.95
N ASP A 105 -21.02 1.56 -7.03
CA ASP A 105 -21.48 2.95 -7.03
C ASP A 105 -22.51 3.22 -5.92
#